data_AF-A0A0K2RUR1-F1
#
_entry.id   AF-A0A0K2RUR1-F1
#
_cell.length_a   1.000
_cell.length_b   1.000
_cell.length_c   1.000
_cell.angle_alpha   90.00
_cell.angle_beta   90.00
_cell.angle_gamma   90.00
#
_symmetry.space_group_name_H-M   'P 1'
#
loop_
_entity.id
_entity.type
_entity.pdbx_description
1 polymer ?
#
loop_
_entity_poly.entity_id
_entity_poly.type
_entity_poly.pdbx_seq_one_letter_code
_entity_poly.pdbx_strand_id
1 'polypeptide(L)' 'MSIWTSLEPGDVVTLSLQGYEHHRGTVDDRTADGRTIWVIDRLEGRRLFHIDDGYDLRVGATTDAAAGLPVT' A
#
# COMPACT_ATOMS: atom_id res chain seq x y z
N MET A 1 -15.03 -4.92 -8.03
CA MET A 1 -14.34 -3.69 -7.58
C MET A 1 -12.90 -4.08 -7.30
N SER A 2 -11.91 -3.35 -7.84
CA SER A 2 -10.49 -3.70 -7.64
C SER A 2 -10.03 -3.24 -6.26
N ILE A 3 -9.15 -3.99 -5.60
CA ILE A 3 -8.56 -3.61 -4.31
C ILE A 3 -7.81 -2.26 -4.37
N TRP A 4 -7.33 -1.87 -5.54
CA TRP A 4 -6.73 -0.56 -5.78
C TRP A 4 -7.70 0.60 -5.51
N THR A 5 -8.95 0.44 -5.95
CA THR A 5 -9.96 1.51 -5.85
C THR A 5 -10.46 1.74 -4.43
N SER A 6 -10.09 0.87 -3.48
CA SER A 6 -10.43 0.98 -2.06
C SER A 6 -9.27 1.40 -1.16
N LEU A 7 -8.08 1.65 -1.71
CA LEU A 7 -6.93 2.09 -0.91
C LEU A 7 -7.13 3.51 -0.38
N GLU A 8 -6.75 3.77 0.85
CA GLU A 8 -6.76 5.11 1.43
C GLU A 8 -5.35 5.53 1.89
N PRO A 9 -5.06 6.85 1.95
CA PRO A 9 -3.84 7.32 2.60
C PRO A 9 -3.69 6.73 4.01
N GLY A 10 -2.50 6.18 4.29
CA GLY A 10 -2.20 5.46 5.54
C GLY A 10 -2.26 3.93 5.42
N ASP A 11 -2.82 3.38 4.35
CA ASP A 11 -2.81 1.93 4.14
C ASP A 11 -1.40 1.40 3.88
N VAL A 12 -1.02 0.32 4.57
CA VAL A 12 0.23 -0.38 4.30
C VAL A 12 0.00 -1.32 3.12
N VAL A 13 0.85 -1.23 2.09
CA VAL A 13 0.75 -2.04 0.89
C VAL A 13 2.06 -2.73 0.54
N THR A 14 1.94 -3.92 -0.04
CA THR A 14 3.00 -4.64 -0.73
C THR A 14 2.62 -4.79 -2.19
N LEU A 15 3.48 -4.32 -3.09
CA LEU A 15 3.36 -4.44 -4.53
C LEU A 15 4.38 -5.45 -5.04
N SER A 16 3.90 -6.49 -5.71
CA SER A 16 4.74 -7.54 -6.28
C SER A 16 4.62 -7.58 -7.80
N LEU A 17 5.70 -7.93 -8.49
CA LEU A 17 5.72 -8.14 -9.94
C LEU A 17 6.31 -9.51 -10.21
N GLN A 18 5.59 -10.34 -10.97
CA GLN A 18 6.01 -11.72 -11.29
C GLN A 18 6.35 -12.55 -10.03
N GLY A 19 5.61 -12.34 -8.93
CA GLY A 19 5.80 -13.04 -7.66
C GLY A 19 6.90 -12.50 -6.75
N TYR A 20 7.67 -11.49 -7.17
CA TYR A 20 8.70 -10.86 -6.35
C TYR A 20 8.18 -9.56 -5.72
N GLU A 21 8.43 -9.36 -4.42
CA GLU A 21 8.17 -8.07 -3.75
C GLU A 21 9.01 -6.99 -4.42
N HIS A 22 8.34 -6.07 -5.09
CA HIS A 22 8.97 -4.96 -5.80
C HIS A 22 9.00 -3.70 -4.95
N HIS A 23 7.95 -3.48 -4.15
CA HIS A 23 7.87 -2.33 -3.26
C HIS A 23 6.96 -2.62 -2.07
N ARG A 24 7.29 -2.02 -0.92
CA ARG A 24 6.47 -2.06 0.29
C ARG A 24 6.55 -0.72 1.00
N GLY A 25 5.39 -0.18 1.37
CA GLY A 25 5.31 1.11 2.02
C GLY A 25 3.88 1.46 2.44
N THR A 26 3.68 2.73 2.74
CA THR A 26 2.39 3.29 3.13
C THR A 26 1.85 4.16 1.99
N VAL A 27 0.56 4.05 1.68
CA VAL A 27 -0.09 4.94 0.71
C VAL A 27 -0.05 6.36 1.25
N ASP A 28 0.53 7.25 0.48
CA ASP A 28 0.63 8.69 0.75
C ASP A 28 -0.56 9.45 0.14
N ASP A 29 -0.90 9.13 -1.10
CA ASP A 29 -1.99 9.78 -1.83
C ASP A 29 -2.55 8.87 -2.93
N ARG A 30 -3.71 9.22 -3.49
CA ARG A 30 -4.36 8.52 -4.61
C ARG A 30 -5.13 9.44 -5.53
N THR A 31 -5.32 9.01 -6.78
CA THR A 31 -6.30 9.66 -7.65
C THR A 31 -7.73 9.40 -7.17
N ALA A 32 -8.65 10.30 -7.52
CA ALA A 32 -10.07 10.20 -7.13
C ALA A 32 -10.71 8.88 -7.60
N ASP A 33 -10.31 8.38 -8.76
CA ASP A 33 -10.75 7.09 -9.31
C ASP A 33 -10.03 5.87 -8.70
N GLY A 34 -8.99 6.09 -7.89
CA GLY A 34 -8.19 5.04 -7.25
C GLY A 34 -7.37 4.18 -8.20
N ARG A 35 -7.12 4.65 -9.42
CA ARG A 35 -6.30 3.93 -10.41
C ARG A 35 -4.81 4.16 -10.22
N THR A 36 -4.43 5.25 -9.57
CA THR A 36 -3.04 5.59 -9.26
C THR A 36 -2.89 5.84 -7.77
N ILE A 37 -1.79 5.35 -7.20
CA ILE A 37 -1.39 5.61 -5.82
C ILE A 37 0.05 6.12 -5.77
N TRP A 38 0.34 6.90 -4.73
CA TRP A 38 1.70 7.21 -4.30
C TRP A 38 1.97 6.45 -3.02
N VAL A 39 3.12 5.80 -2.94
CA VAL A 39 3.55 5.01 -1.78
C VAL A 39 4.89 5.55 -1.29
N ILE A 40 5.00 5.75 0.02
CA ILE A 40 6.23 6.13 0.71
C ILE A 40 6.80 4.88 1.39
N ASP A 41 8.05 4.55 1.10
CA ASP A 41 8.77 3.48 1.77
C ASP A 41 9.42 3.93 3.09
N ARG A 42 10.05 2.99 3.80
CA ARG A 42 10.69 3.25 5.11
C ARG A 42 11.91 4.17 5.04
N LEU A 43 12.43 4.45 3.84
CA LEU A 43 13.55 5.36 3.60
C LEU A 43 13.03 6.72 3.09
N GLU A 44 11.75 7.01 3.27
CA GLU A 44 11.06 8.22 2.78
C GLU A 44 11.08 8.33 1.25
N GLY A 45 11.31 7.21 0.55
CA GLY A 45 11.26 7.13 -0.90
C GLY A 45 9.81 7.11 -1.38
N ARG A 46 9.39 8.18 -2.08
CA ARG A 46 8.05 8.27 -2.68
C ARG A 46 8.04 7.74 -4.11
N ARG A 47 7.11 6.83 -4.43
CA ARG A 47 6.95 6.25 -5.77
C ARG A 47 5.48 6.17 -6.18
N LEU A 48 5.22 6.39 -7.46
CA LEU A 48 3.90 6.28 -8.09
C LEU A 48 3.70 4.86 -8.65
N PHE A 49 2.49 4.32 -8.51
CA PHE A 49 2.06 3.05 -9.10
C PHE A 49 0.67 3.18 -9.75
N HIS A 50 0.49 2.56 -10.91
CA HIS A 50 -0.79 2.51 -11.62
C HIS A 50 -1.36 1.08 -11.64
N ILE A 51 -2.69 0.96 -11.56
CA ILE A 51 -3.41 -0.33 -11.52
C ILE A 51 -3.12 -1.23 -12.73
N ASP A 52 -2.84 -0.62 -13.89
CA ASP A 52 -2.59 -1.36 -15.14
C ASP A 52 -1.11 -1.74 -15.33
N ASP A 53 -0.21 -1.38 -14.41
CA ASP A 53 1.23 -1.70 -14.52
C ASP A 53 1.55 -3.19 -14.26
N GLY A 54 0.53 -3.99 -13.90
CA GLY A 54 0.66 -5.44 -13.71
C GLY A 54 1.16 -5.86 -12.33
N TYR A 55 1.10 -4.97 -11.34
CA TYR A 55 1.45 -5.31 -9.95
C TYR A 55 0.34 -6.12 -9.27
N ASP A 56 0.75 -7.19 -8.60
CA ASP A 56 -0.06 -7.85 -7.59
C ASP A 56 -0.04 -7.00 -6.30
N LEU A 57 -1.20 -6.51 -5.88
CA LEU A 57 -1.35 -5.66 -4.70
C LEU A 57 -1.87 -6.46 -3.50
N ARG A 58 -1.21 -6.29 -2.34
CA ARG A 58 -1.68 -6.83 -1.05
C ARG A 58 -1.71 -5.71 -0.02
N VAL A 59 -2.81 -5.58 0.70
CA VAL A 59 -2.94 -4.67 1.84
C VAL A 59 -2.48 -5.40 3.10
N GLY A 60 -1.56 -4.78 3.83
CA GLY A 60 -1.10 -5.25 5.13
C GLY A 60 -1.95 -4.68 6.26
N ALA A 61 -1.90 -5.31 7.42
CA ALA A 61 -2.42 -4.68 8.62
C ALA A 61 -1.54 -3.47 8.95
N THR A 62 -2.13 -2.29 9.07
CA THR A 62 -1.52 -1.19 9.82
C THR A 62 -1.36 -1.69 11.25
N THR A 63 -0.12 -1.96 11.68
CA THR A 63 0.15 -2.05 13.11
C THR A 63 -0.03 -0.64 13.65
N ASP A 64 -1.20 -0.39 14.22
CA ASP A 64 -1.35 0.72 15.13
C ASP A 64 -0.40 0.49 16.30
N ALA A 65 0.68 1.26 16.36
CA ALA A 65 1.61 1.25 17.48
C ALA A 65 0.94 1.70 18.80
N ALA A 66 -0.34 2.09 18.79
CA ALA A 66 -1.16 2.36 19.98
C ALA A 66 -2.01 1.17 20.47
N ALA A 67 -2.06 0.03 19.78
CA ALA A 67 -2.73 -1.15 20.29
C ALA A 67 -1.78 -1.93 21.23
N GLY A 68 -1.88 -1.59 22.52
CA GLY A 68 -1.22 -2.31 23.61
C GLY A 68 -1.41 -3.82 23.52
N LEU A 69 -0.40 -4.53 24.03
CA LEU A 69 -0.29 -5.99 24.08
C LEU A 69 -1.63 -6.68 24.41
N PRO A 70 -1.91 -7.86 23.81
CA PRO A 70 -3.05 -8.65 24.23
C PRO A 70 -2.85 -9.11 25.68
N VAL A 71 -3.67 -8.60 26.59
CA VAL A 71 -3.83 -9.19 27.93
C VAL A 71 -4.35 -10.61 27.75
N THR A 72 -3.54 -11.58 28.19
CA THR A 72 -3.94 -12.97 28.40
C THR A 72 -4.64 -13.11 29.75
#